data_AF-A0A972A8W1-F1
#
_entry.id   AF-A0A972A8W1-F1
#
_cell.length_a   1.000
_cell.length_b   1.000
_cell.length_c   1.000
_cell.angle_alpha   90.00
_cell.angle_beta   90.00
_cell.angle_gamma   90.00
#
_symmetry.space_group_name_H-M   'P 1'
#
loop_
_entity.id
_entity.type
_entity.pdbx_description
1 polymer ?
#
loop_
_entity_poly.entity_id
_entity_poly.type
_entity_poly.pdbx_seq_one_letter_code
_entity_poly.pdbx_strand_id
1 'polypeptide(L)'
;MKLFIICLILLMSANAVSQKENGTYAGIPDGLDSGAVAIYRSSKKEIDRVSESRMITKSSIAVTVLNKNGDDYGEFRLSYTNNDKVKSVTGRIYDWRGKLVTEIKKRDFTEFSSFQDFVFYSDQRSIVYSPKVTVYPYTVEYEYEMETSGIVHIDLWVPVPGYGLAVETALLSVKTPNNLRFRHIGQNYDFDTSVSGHDAATSVYLW
;
A
#
# COMPACT_ATOMS: atom_id res chain seq x y z
N MET A 1 -2.57 44.16 29.80
CA MET A 1 -1.44 43.61 29.01
C MET A 1 -1.05 42.19 29.40
N LYS A 2 -0.82 41.86 30.69
CA LYS A 2 -0.44 40.49 31.12
C LYS A 2 -1.46 39.39 30.76
N LEU A 3 -2.78 39.65 30.88
CA LEU A 3 -3.82 38.69 30.48
C LEU A 3 -3.89 38.44 28.96
N PHE A 4 -3.56 39.45 28.16
CA PHE A 4 -3.61 39.35 26.69
C PHE A 4 -2.45 38.51 26.14
N ILE A 5 -1.29 38.58 26.80
CA ILE A 5 -0.10 37.79 26.47
C ILE A 5 -0.32 36.29 26.80
N ILE A 6 -1.02 35.98 27.89
CA ILE A 6 -1.36 34.59 28.26
C ILE A 6 -2.31 33.96 27.23
N CYS A 7 -3.29 34.73 26.72
CA CYS A 7 -4.23 34.24 25.70
C CYS A 7 -3.54 33.97 24.35
N LEU A 8 -2.54 34.78 23.98
CA LEU A 8 -1.79 34.62 22.73
C LEU A 8 -0.88 33.37 22.75
N ILE A 9 -0.33 33.01 23.92
CA ILE A 9 0.48 31.80 24.10
C ILE A 9 -0.40 30.53 24.07
N LEU A 10 -1.65 30.62 24.56
CA LEU A 10 -2.61 29.50 24.55
C LEU A 10 -3.14 29.18 23.13
N LEU A 11 -3.13 30.14 22.21
CA LEU A 11 -3.56 29.96 20.82
C LEU A 11 -2.48 29.33 19.92
N MET A 12 -1.20 29.40 20.30
CA MET A 12 -0.12 28.77 19.52
C MET A 12 0.02 27.26 19.79
N SER A 13 -0.44 26.74 20.93
CA SER A 13 -0.37 25.31 21.25
C SER A 13 -1.45 24.45 20.58
N ALA A 14 -2.47 25.05 19.95
CA ALA A 14 -3.59 24.33 19.33
C ALA A 14 -3.34 23.88 17.88
N ASN A 15 -2.20 24.21 17.27
CA ASN A 15 -1.86 23.79 15.91
C ASN A 15 -0.87 22.62 15.90
N ALA A 16 -1.07 21.63 16.76
CA ALA A 16 -0.46 20.31 16.56
C ALA A 16 -1.29 19.57 15.51
N VAL A 17 -1.07 19.91 14.23
CA VAL A 17 -1.48 19.02 13.14
C VAL A 17 -0.59 17.78 13.25
N SER A 18 -1.12 16.70 13.80
CA SER A 18 -0.50 15.38 13.72
C SER A 18 -0.46 15.00 12.23
N GLN A 19 0.65 15.28 11.55
CA GLN A 19 0.92 14.68 10.26
C GLN A 19 1.05 13.18 10.49
N LYS A 20 0.37 12.39 9.67
CA LYS A 20 0.51 10.94 9.68
C LYS A 20 2.01 10.62 9.54
N GLU A 21 2.66 10.15 10.61
CA GLU A 21 4.12 9.99 10.73
C GLU A 21 4.69 8.83 9.89
N ASN A 22 4.01 8.44 8.82
CA ASN A 22 4.39 7.30 8.00
C ASN A 22 5.80 7.47 7.36
N GLY A 23 6.32 8.70 7.26
CA GLY A 23 7.60 8.98 6.61
C GLY A 23 8.83 9.07 7.53
N THR A 24 8.68 9.38 8.82
CA THR A 24 9.81 9.62 9.74
C THR A 24 10.43 8.32 10.23
N TYR A 25 11.76 8.19 10.14
CA TYR A 25 12.47 7.04 10.70
C TYR A 25 12.25 6.91 12.21
N ALA A 26 12.24 8.03 12.93
CA ALA A 26 12.01 8.07 14.36
C ALA A 26 10.61 7.59 14.79
N GLY A 27 9.66 7.47 13.86
CA GLY A 27 8.33 6.97 14.14
C GLY A 27 8.22 5.44 14.08
N ILE A 28 9.28 4.72 13.71
CA ILE A 28 9.28 3.24 13.66
C ILE A 28 9.24 2.70 15.09
N PRO A 29 8.31 1.78 15.42
CA PRO A 29 8.27 1.16 16.74
C PRO A 29 9.56 0.41 17.10
N ASP A 30 9.96 0.49 18.37
CA ASP A 30 11.20 -0.09 18.87
C ASP A 30 11.33 -1.59 18.52
N GLY A 31 12.47 -1.96 17.93
CA GLY A 31 12.82 -3.35 17.62
C GLY A 31 12.39 -3.84 16.23
N LEU A 32 11.53 -3.13 15.50
CA LEU A 32 11.17 -3.50 14.12
C LEU A 32 12.32 -3.34 13.12
N ASP A 33 13.31 -2.50 13.42
CA ASP A 33 14.50 -2.29 12.59
C ASP A 33 15.59 -3.36 12.82
N SER A 34 15.47 -4.17 13.88
CA SER A 34 16.51 -5.15 14.24
C SER A 34 16.61 -6.27 13.20
N GLY A 35 17.67 -6.23 12.40
CA GLY A 35 17.94 -7.22 11.35
C GLY A 35 17.06 -7.08 10.10
N ALA A 36 16.19 -6.07 10.04
CA ALA A 36 15.40 -5.78 8.86
C ALA A 36 16.23 -5.03 7.80
N VAL A 37 15.97 -5.29 6.52
CA VAL A 37 16.50 -4.50 5.39
C VAL A 37 15.46 -3.49 4.87
N ALA A 38 14.18 -3.76 5.11
CA ALA A 38 13.07 -2.85 4.88
C ALA A 38 11.92 -3.13 5.86
N ILE A 39 11.12 -2.11 6.13
CA ILE A 39 9.96 -2.17 7.03
C ILE A 39 8.72 -1.73 6.27
N TYR A 40 7.74 -2.61 6.17
CA TYR A 40 6.40 -2.27 5.67
C TYR A 40 5.63 -1.59 6.80
N ARG A 41 5.64 -0.26 6.79
CA ARG A 41 5.00 0.57 7.82
C ARG A 41 3.48 0.48 7.76
N SER A 42 2.95 0.42 6.55
CA SER A 42 1.55 0.09 6.32
C SER A 42 1.37 -0.62 5.00
N SER A 43 0.60 -1.70 4.98
CA SER A 43 0.16 -2.40 3.78
C SER A 43 -1.35 -2.58 3.83
N LYS A 44 -2.11 -1.71 3.16
CA LYS A 44 -3.57 -1.76 3.12
C LYS A 44 -4.03 -2.17 1.73
N LYS A 45 -4.82 -3.25 1.65
CA LYS A 45 -5.48 -3.71 0.43
C LYS A 45 -6.98 -3.78 0.64
N GLU A 46 -7.73 -3.12 -0.24
CA GLU A 46 -9.19 -3.09 -0.21
C GLU A 46 -9.73 -3.64 -1.53
N ILE A 47 -10.61 -4.62 -1.44
CA ILE A 47 -11.19 -5.32 -2.57
C ILE A 47 -12.71 -5.17 -2.49
N ASP A 48 -13.31 -4.57 -3.51
CA ASP A 48 -14.75 -4.50 -3.69
C ASP A 48 -15.15 -5.39 -4.87
N ARG A 49 -15.66 -6.59 -4.57
CA ARG A 49 -16.20 -7.52 -5.56
C ARG A 49 -17.61 -7.05 -5.94
N VAL A 50 -17.72 -6.14 -6.88
CA VAL A 50 -19.01 -5.55 -7.29
C VAL A 50 -19.98 -6.59 -7.87
N SER A 51 -19.48 -7.56 -8.65
CA SER A 51 -20.29 -8.65 -9.21
C SER A 51 -19.46 -9.90 -9.49
N GLU A 52 -20.05 -10.91 -10.16
CA GLU A 52 -19.30 -12.06 -10.68
C GLU A 52 -18.25 -11.67 -11.72
N SER A 53 -18.40 -10.50 -12.35
CA SER A 53 -17.57 -10.09 -13.47
C SER A 53 -16.92 -8.72 -13.33
N ARG A 54 -16.92 -8.16 -12.12
CA ARG A 54 -16.39 -6.82 -11.84
C ARG A 54 -15.84 -6.72 -10.43
N MET A 55 -14.61 -6.23 -10.32
CA MET A 55 -13.90 -6.05 -9.05
C MET A 55 -13.11 -4.74 -9.05
N ILE A 56 -13.09 -4.03 -7.93
CA ILE A 56 -12.27 -2.83 -7.74
C ILE A 56 -11.25 -3.14 -6.64
N THR A 57 -9.97 -2.97 -6.93
CA THR A 57 -8.88 -3.12 -5.97
C THR A 57 -8.24 -1.77 -5.71
N LYS A 58 -8.14 -1.39 -4.44
CA LYS A 58 -7.36 -0.26 -3.97
C LYS A 58 -6.23 -0.76 -3.09
N SER A 59 -5.04 -0.22 -3.27
CA SER A 59 -3.90 -0.54 -2.42
C SER A 59 -3.20 0.75 -2.02
N SER A 60 -2.78 0.82 -0.76
CA SER A 60 -1.91 1.86 -0.24
C SER A 60 -0.82 1.19 0.58
N ILE A 61 0.43 1.46 0.24
CA ILE A 61 1.59 0.84 0.88
C ILE A 61 2.63 1.89 1.22
N ALA A 62 3.25 1.76 2.38
CA ALA A 62 4.35 2.59 2.84
C ALA A 62 5.49 1.68 3.30
N VAL A 63 6.66 1.83 2.70
CA VAL A 63 7.85 1.01 2.97
C VAL A 63 9.02 1.92 3.30
N THR A 64 9.62 1.72 4.48
CA THR A 64 10.90 2.33 4.82
C THR A 64 12.02 1.38 4.46
N VAL A 65 12.88 1.77 3.52
CA VAL A 65 14.05 1.02 3.10
C VAL A 65 15.23 1.45 3.97
N LEU A 66 15.83 0.49 4.68
CA LEU A 66 16.82 0.76 5.73
C LEU A 66 18.25 0.81 5.19
N ASN A 67 18.52 0.04 4.14
CA ASN A 67 19.82 -0.04 3.50
C ASN A 67 19.68 -0.64 2.09
N LYS A 68 20.80 -0.68 1.36
CA LYS A 68 20.89 -1.17 -0.02
C LYS A 68 20.32 -2.57 -0.24
N ASN A 69 20.39 -3.47 0.74
CA ASN A 69 19.85 -4.82 0.60
C ASN A 69 18.30 -4.84 0.57
N GLY A 70 17.65 -3.72 0.88
CA GLY A 70 16.20 -3.55 0.83
C GLY A 70 15.68 -2.80 -0.40
N ASP A 71 16.54 -2.45 -1.37
CA ASP A 71 16.15 -1.65 -2.54
C ASP A 71 14.99 -2.27 -3.32
N ASP A 72 15.00 -3.60 -3.51
CA ASP A 72 13.96 -4.33 -4.22
C ASP A 72 12.58 -4.19 -3.54
N TYR A 73 12.52 -4.02 -2.22
CA TYR A 73 11.27 -3.80 -1.48
C TYR A 73 10.75 -2.37 -1.60
N GLY A 74 11.60 -1.43 -2.04
CA GLY A 74 11.20 -0.08 -2.39
C GLY A 74 10.61 0.03 -3.80
N GLU A 75 10.69 -1.01 -4.63
CA GLU A 75 10.13 -0.99 -5.98
C GLU A 75 8.61 -1.14 -5.99
N PHE A 76 7.97 -0.47 -6.94
CA PHE A 76 6.57 -0.71 -7.28
C PHE A 76 6.47 -1.61 -8.51
N ARG A 77 5.60 -2.62 -8.47
CA ARG A 77 5.23 -3.44 -9.61
C ARG A 77 3.74 -3.76 -9.58
N LEU A 78 3.04 -3.42 -10.65
CA LEU A 78 1.64 -3.77 -10.88
C LEU A 78 1.51 -4.45 -12.24
N SER A 79 1.12 -5.72 -12.24
CA SER A 79 0.76 -6.45 -13.46
C SER A 79 -0.73 -6.31 -13.73
N TYR A 80 -1.10 -6.22 -15.01
CA TYR A 80 -2.48 -6.11 -15.44
C TYR A 80 -2.65 -6.60 -16.89
N THR A 81 -3.88 -6.85 -17.30
CA THR A 81 -4.25 -7.34 -18.64
C THR A 81 -5.16 -6.35 -19.36
N ASN A 82 -5.59 -6.68 -20.59
CA ASN A 82 -6.57 -5.87 -21.32
C ASN A 82 -7.95 -5.79 -20.63
N ASN A 83 -8.25 -6.71 -19.71
CA ASN A 83 -9.48 -6.70 -18.91
C ASN A 83 -9.41 -5.79 -17.67
N ASP A 84 -8.23 -5.25 -17.40
CA ASP A 84 -7.96 -4.40 -16.25
C ASP A 84 -7.83 -2.94 -16.66
N LYS A 85 -8.39 -2.06 -15.83
CA LYS A 85 -8.29 -0.62 -15.97
C LYS A 85 -7.64 -0.02 -14.74
N VAL A 86 -6.36 0.32 -14.86
CA VAL A 86 -5.62 1.08 -13.84
C VAL A 86 -6.12 2.53 -13.82
N LYS A 87 -6.96 2.86 -12.82
CA LYS A 87 -7.63 4.15 -12.64
C LYS A 87 -6.65 5.20 -12.15
N SER A 88 -5.85 4.86 -11.15
CA SER A 88 -4.82 5.71 -10.57
C SER A 88 -3.61 4.89 -10.18
N VAL A 89 -2.45 5.52 -10.25
CA VAL A 89 -1.20 5.04 -9.67
C VAL A 89 -0.35 6.27 -9.34
N THR A 90 0.04 6.38 -8.09
CA THR A 90 0.83 7.50 -7.55
C THR A 90 1.82 6.99 -6.53
N GLY A 91 2.86 7.77 -6.26
CA GLY A 91 3.74 7.49 -5.16
C GLY A 91 4.43 8.74 -4.62
N ARG A 92 5.11 8.58 -3.49
CA ARG A 92 5.85 9.64 -2.81
C ARG A 92 7.10 9.07 -2.19
N ILE A 93 8.20 9.82 -2.20
CA ILE A 93 9.45 9.45 -1.53
C ILE A 93 9.75 10.50 -0.48
N TYR A 94 10.05 10.04 0.72
CA TYR A 94 10.39 10.85 1.88
C TYR A 94 11.82 10.53 2.35
N ASP A 95 12.51 11.55 2.86
CA ASP A 95 13.79 11.34 3.54
C ASP A 95 13.59 10.76 4.95
N TRP A 96 14.68 10.45 5.65
CA TRP A 96 14.67 9.90 7.01
C TRP A 96 13.95 10.80 8.04
N ARG A 97 13.78 12.10 7.76
CA ARG A 97 13.04 13.06 8.60
C ARG A 97 11.55 13.15 8.22
N GLY A 98 11.08 12.32 7.29
CA GLY A 98 9.72 12.37 6.78
C GLY A 98 9.44 13.57 5.87
N LYS A 99 10.47 14.25 5.37
CA LYS A 99 10.28 15.35 4.42
C LYS A 99 10.06 14.77 3.03
N LEU A 100 9.02 15.22 2.33
CA LEU A 100 8.76 14.86 0.94
C LEU A 100 9.92 15.31 0.04
N VAL A 101 10.55 14.37 -0.65
CA VAL A 101 11.66 14.58 -1.59
C VAL A 101 11.18 14.46 -3.04
N THR A 102 10.27 13.53 -3.32
CA THR A 102 9.78 13.29 -4.68
C THR A 102 8.31 12.92 -4.67
N GLU A 103 7.54 13.52 -5.57
CA GLU A 103 6.18 13.10 -5.90
C GLU A 103 6.23 12.32 -7.22
N ILE A 104 5.66 11.12 -7.22
CA ILE A 104 5.64 10.21 -8.36
C ILE A 104 4.23 10.23 -8.94
N LYS A 105 4.12 10.63 -10.20
CA LYS A 105 2.86 10.68 -10.94
C LYS A 105 2.81 9.52 -11.92
N LYS A 106 1.61 9.19 -12.41
CA LYS A 106 1.40 8.09 -13.38
C LYS A 106 2.39 8.09 -14.56
N ARG A 107 2.79 9.26 -15.05
CA ARG A 107 3.74 9.42 -16.16
C ARG A 107 5.19 9.03 -15.85
N ASP A 108 5.53 8.96 -14.56
CA ASP A 108 6.89 8.66 -14.10
C ASP A 108 7.11 7.14 -13.95
N PHE A 109 6.03 6.35 -14.03
CA PHE A 109 6.10 4.89 -14.06
C PHE A 109 6.45 4.40 -15.47
N THR A 110 7.23 3.33 -15.53
CA THR A 110 7.55 2.66 -16.79
C THR A 110 6.54 1.55 -17.05
N GLU A 111 5.98 1.52 -18.24
CA GLU A 111 5.02 0.49 -18.66
C GLU A 111 5.57 -0.35 -19.81
N PHE A 112 5.54 -1.68 -19.68
CA PHE A 112 6.02 -2.60 -20.71
C PHE A 112 5.20 -3.89 -20.79
N SER A 113 5.31 -4.61 -21.91
CA SER A 113 4.71 -5.94 -22.09
C SER A 113 5.52 -6.99 -21.33
N SER A 114 4.85 -7.86 -20.57
CA SER A 114 5.54 -8.77 -19.64
C SER A 114 6.27 -9.94 -20.34
N PHE A 115 6.02 -10.19 -21.63
CA PHE A 115 6.59 -11.32 -22.38
C PHE A 115 7.15 -10.91 -23.75
N GLN A 116 7.94 -9.85 -23.77
CA GLN A 116 8.35 -9.17 -25.02
C GLN A 116 9.20 -10.05 -25.98
N ASP A 117 9.91 -11.06 -25.47
CA ASP A 117 10.93 -11.80 -26.26
C ASP A 117 10.52 -13.22 -26.70
N PHE A 118 9.42 -13.77 -26.20
CA PHE A 118 9.05 -15.18 -26.45
C PHE A 118 7.61 -15.40 -26.94
N VAL A 119 6.74 -14.38 -26.87
CA VAL A 119 5.32 -14.52 -27.19
C VAL A 119 4.92 -13.46 -28.20
N PHE A 120 4.41 -13.90 -29.36
CA PHE A 120 3.95 -13.02 -30.45
C PHE A 120 2.77 -12.10 -30.04
N TYR A 121 1.97 -12.53 -29.05
CA TYR A 121 0.85 -11.77 -28.52
C TYR A 121 0.72 -11.98 -27.01
N SER A 122 0.89 -10.91 -26.23
CA SER A 122 0.64 -10.90 -24.79
C SER A 122 -0.20 -9.68 -24.46
N ASP A 123 -1.32 -9.90 -23.79
CA ASP A 123 -2.15 -8.87 -23.18
C ASP A 123 -1.65 -8.47 -21.79
N GLN A 124 -0.73 -9.24 -21.19
CA GLN A 124 -0.15 -8.95 -19.89
C GLN A 124 0.89 -7.81 -19.98
N ARG A 125 0.63 -6.75 -19.22
CA ARG A 125 1.45 -5.54 -19.11
C ARG A 125 1.86 -5.33 -17.65
N SER A 126 2.96 -4.62 -17.45
CA SER A 126 3.49 -4.27 -16.14
C SER A 126 3.73 -2.77 -16.05
N ILE A 127 3.28 -2.16 -14.95
CA ILE A 127 3.66 -0.80 -14.52
C ILE A 127 4.70 -0.94 -13.40
N VAL A 128 5.86 -0.32 -13.58
CA VAL A 128 6.99 -0.42 -12.66
C VAL A 128 7.55 0.95 -12.30
N TYR A 129 7.99 1.10 -11.06
CA TYR A 129 8.82 2.22 -10.63
C TYR A 129 9.90 1.73 -9.68
N SER A 130 11.15 2.08 -9.99
CA SER A 130 12.31 1.81 -9.13
C SER A 130 12.86 3.13 -8.59
N PRO A 131 12.75 3.40 -7.28
CA PRO A 131 13.32 4.59 -6.67
C PRO A 131 14.83 4.69 -6.92
N LYS A 132 15.31 5.84 -7.38
CA LYS A 132 16.74 6.11 -7.57
C LYS A 132 17.32 6.85 -6.34
N VAL A 133 17.15 6.27 -5.16
CA VAL A 133 17.58 6.86 -3.89
C VAL A 133 18.92 6.26 -3.46
N THR A 134 19.86 7.10 -3.03
CA THR A 134 21.20 6.66 -2.59
C THR A 134 21.47 6.94 -1.11
N VAL A 135 20.52 7.59 -0.42
CA VAL A 135 20.61 7.96 0.99
C VAL A 135 19.57 7.16 1.76
N TYR A 136 20.03 6.42 2.76
CA TYR A 136 19.19 5.59 3.62
C TYR A 136 19.17 6.14 5.05
N PRO A 137 18.12 5.87 5.83
CA PRO A 137 16.86 5.27 5.39
C PRO A 137 16.00 6.27 4.59
N TYR A 138 15.12 5.75 3.75
CA TYR A 138 14.10 6.55 3.07
C TYR A 138 12.77 5.80 3.10
N THR A 139 11.68 6.54 2.98
CA THR A 139 10.33 5.95 2.92
C THR A 139 9.73 6.18 1.55
N VAL A 140 9.16 5.14 0.96
CA VAL A 140 8.37 5.24 -0.26
C VAL A 140 6.93 4.84 0.03
N GLU A 141 6.00 5.64 -0.49
CA GLU A 141 4.57 5.35 -0.48
C GLU A 141 4.09 5.11 -1.91
N TYR A 142 3.24 4.11 -2.10
CA TYR A 142 2.52 3.89 -3.35
C TYR A 142 1.04 3.71 -3.11
N GLU A 143 0.25 4.26 -4.01
CA GLU A 143 -1.20 4.09 -4.03
C GLU A 143 -1.67 3.78 -5.43
N TYR A 144 -2.56 2.80 -5.58
CA TYR A 144 -3.19 2.51 -6.86
C TYR A 144 -4.65 2.10 -6.70
N GLU A 145 -5.42 2.34 -7.76
CA GLU A 145 -6.76 1.83 -7.93
C GLU A 145 -6.87 1.15 -9.29
N MET A 146 -7.38 -0.08 -9.31
CA MET A 146 -7.57 -0.89 -10.50
C MET A 146 -8.97 -1.48 -10.52
N GLU A 147 -9.60 -1.43 -11.69
CA GLU A 147 -10.88 -2.10 -11.95
C GLU A 147 -10.66 -3.27 -12.90
N THR A 148 -11.02 -4.48 -12.46
CA THR A 148 -10.95 -5.71 -13.25
C THR A 148 -12.34 -6.08 -13.75
N SER A 149 -12.45 -6.42 -15.03
CA SER A 149 -13.67 -6.93 -15.67
C SER A 149 -13.50 -8.38 -16.15
N GLY A 150 -14.59 -9.12 -16.33
CA GLY A 150 -14.53 -10.51 -16.77
C GLY A 150 -14.37 -11.47 -15.59
N ILE A 151 -13.61 -12.55 -15.70
CA ILE A 151 -13.48 -13.51 -14.59
C ILE A 151 -12.67 -12.87 -13.45
N VAL A 152 -13.34 -12.53 -12.34
CA VAL A 152 -12.68 -11.94 -11.17
C VAL A 152 -12.11 -13.03 -10.27
N HIS A 153 -10.81 -12.91 -9.97
CA HIS A 153 -10.13 -13.70 -8.96
C HIS A 153 -9.52 -12.75 -7.93
N ILE A 154 -9.60 -13.13 -6.66
CA ILE A 154 -8.92 -12.41 -5.57
C ILE A 154 -7.59 -13.12 -5.34
N ASP A 155 -6.51 -12.43 -5.71
CA ASP A 155 -5.16 -12.95 -5.54
C ASP A 155 -4.83 -13.23 -4.06
N LEU A 156 -3.87 -14.13 -3.87
CA LEU A 156 -3.26 -14.38 -2.57
C LEU A 156 -2.77 -13.06 -1.96
N TRP A 157 -3.15 -12.81 -0.71
CA TRP A 157 -2.63 -11.70 0.08
C TRP A 157 -1.47 -12.21 0.95
N VAL A 158 -0.28 -11.65 0.72
CA VAL A 158 0.95 -11.99 1.44
C VAL A 158 1.46 -10.71 2.13
N PRO A 159 1.11 -10.47 3.41
CA PRO A 159 1.47 -9.22 4.09
C PRO A 159 2.97 -9.10 4.39
N VAL A 160 3.68 -10.24 4.51
CA VAL A 160 5.14 -10.31 4.65
C VAL A 160 5.72 -10.94 3.37
N PRO A 161 6.10 -10.13 2.36
CA PRO A 161 6.38 -10.65 1.01
C PRO A 161 7.76 -11.33 0.85
N GLY A 162 8.59 -11.34 1.89
CA GLY A 162 9.97 -11.84 1.80
C GLY A 162 10.69 -11.94 3.13
N TYR A 163 11.99 -12.20 3.06
CA TYR A 163 12.86 -12.38 4.23
C TYR A 163 13.57 -11.09 4.62
N GLY A 164 13.98 -10.99 5.89
CA GLY A 164 14.65 -9.79 6.42
C GLY A 164 13.72 -8.56 6.44
N LEU A 165 12.42 -8.79 6.55
CA LEU A 165 11.40 -7.76 6.59
C LEU A 165 10.76 -7.68 7.97
N ALA A 166 10.36 -6.46 8.31
CA ALA A 166 9.45 -6.19 9.40
C ALA A 166 8.16 -5.58 8.84
N VAL A 167 7.03 -5.88 9.48
CA VAL A 167 5.72 -5.33 9.12
C VAL A 167 5.11 -4.70 10.38
N GLU A 168 4.81 -3.41 10.30
CA GLU A 168 4.17 -2.66 11.39
C GLU A 168 2.66 -2.87 11.35
N THR A 169 2.04 -2.62 10.19
CA THR A 169 0.61 -2.87 9.97
C THR A 169 0.34 -3.45 8.60
N ALA A 170 -0.52 -4.47 8.55
CA ALA A 170 -1.07 -5.00 7.31
C ALA A 170 -2.57 -5.24 7.48
N LEU A 171 -3.36 -4.80 6.51
CA LEU A 171 -4.81 -4.84 6.54
C LEU A 171 -5.35 -5.27 5.18
N LEU A 172 -6.27 -6.22 5.21
CA LEU A 172 -7.05 -6.64 4.05
C LEU A 172 -8.53 -6.41 4.33
N SER A 173 -9.22 -5.75 3.42
CA SER A 173 -10.67 -5.64 3.42
C SER A 173 -11.23 -6.24 2.14
N VAL A 174 -12.20 -7.15 2.27
CA VAL A 174 -12.92 -7.74 1.15
C VAL A 174 -14.42 -7.49 1.33
N LYS A 175 -14.99 -6.69 0.45
CA LYS A 175 -16.43 -6.48 0.32
C LYS A 175 -16.99 -7.32 -0.83
N THR A 176 -18.08 -8.04 -0.57
CA THR A 176 -18.73 -8.92 -1.57
C THR A 176 -20.25 -8.93 -1.39
N PRO A 177 -21.04 -9.04 -2.48
CA PRO A 177 -22.46 -9.30 -2.43
C PRO A 177 -22.79 -10.58 -1.65
N ASN A 178 -23.87 -10.55 -0.87
CA ASN A 178 -24.29 -11.68 -0.03
C ASN A 178 -24.68 -12.93 -0.85
N ASN A 179 -25.15 -12.74 -2.08
CA ASN A 179 -25.46 -13.83 -3.00
C ASN A 179 -24.20 -14.49 -3.62
N LEU A 180 -23.03 -13.88 -3.43
CA LEU A 180 -21.76 -14.39 -3.93
C LEU A 180 -20.93 -14.93 -2.77
N ARG A 181 -20.93 -16.25 -2.61
CA ARG A 181 -20.16 -16.92 -1.55
C ARG A 181 -18.68 -16.58 -1.68
N PHE A 182 -18.10 -16.08 -0.58
CA PHE A 182 -16.68 -15.84 -0.44
C PHE A 182 -16.06 -16.91 0.47
N ARG A 183 -14.96 -17.51 0.02
CA ARG A 183 -14.23 -18.57 0.74
C ARG A 183 -12.79 -18.11 0.91
N HIS A 184 -12.27 -18.23 2.12
CA HIS A 184 -10.91 -17.84 2.46
C HIS A 184 -10.31 -18.88 3.41
N ILE A 185 -8.98 -18.92 3.43
CA ILE A 185 -8.20 -19.75 4.36
C ILE A 185 -6.92 -18.98 4.68
N GLY A 186 -6.60 -18.86 5.98
CA GLY A 186 -5.30 -18.35 6.43
C GLY A 186 -4.26 -19.46 6.42
N GLN A 187 -3.00 -19.09 6.17
CA GLN A 187 -1.85 -20.00 6.27
C GLN A 187 -0.70 -19.29 6.98
N ASN A 188 0.11 -20.06 7.72
CA ASN A 188 1.38 -19.66 8.35
C ASN A 188 1.30 -18.60 9.47
N TYR A 189 0.17 -17.92 9.64
CA TYR A 189 -0.03 -16.93 10.70
C TYR A 189 -1.52 -16.81 11.06
N ASP A 190 -1.80 -16.61 12.35
CA ASP A 190 -3.15 -16.35 12.85
C ASP A 190 -3.41 -14.83 12.78
N PHE A 191 -4.12 -14.40 11.73
CA PHE A 191 -4.59 -13.03 11.60
C PHE A 191 -5.91 -12.86 12.36
N ASP A 192 -6.08 -11.72 13.02
CA ASP A 192 -7.35 -11.34 13.61
C ASP A 192 -8.38 -11.10 12.50
N THR A 193 -9.30 -12.04 12.32
CA THR A 193 -10.35 -11.91 11.30
C THR A 193 -11.64 -11.41 11.91
N SER A 194 -12.28 -10.42 11.29
CA SER A 194 -13.62 -9.97 11.69
C SER A 194 -14.52 -9.73 10.49
N VAL A 195 -15.83 -9.90 10.69
CA VAL A 195 -16.85 -9.49 9.72
C VAL A 195 -17.46 -8.19 10.25
N SER A 196 -17.05 -7.06 9.68
CA SER A 196 -17.34 -5.72 10.24
C SER A 196 -18.63 -5.09 9.71
N GLY A 197 -19.26 -5.68 8.71
CA GLY A 197 -20.52 -5.20 8.17
C GLY A 197 -21.24 -6.27 7.38
N HIS A 198 -22.45 -6.60 7.82
CA HIS A 198 -23.43 -7.37 7.05
C HIS A 198 -24.66 -6.49 6.90
N ASP A 199 -24.87 -5.94 5.71
CA ASP A 199 -26.15 -5.30 5.38
C ASP A 199 -26.96 -6.24 4.47
N ALA A 200 -28.16 -5.82 4.07
CA ALA A 200 -29.04 -6.64 3.24
C ALA A 200 -28.39 -7.07 1.90
N ALA A 201 -27.40 -6.33 1.40
CA ALA A 201 -26.82 -6.52 0.07
C ALA A 201 -25.40 -7.11 0.10
N THR A 202 -24.57 -6.76 1.09
CA THR A 202 -23.13 -7.04 1.10
C THR A 202 -22.59 -7.47 2.46
N SER A 203 -21.49 -8.20 2.42
CA SER A 203 -20.67 -8.58 3.57
C SER A 203 -19.26 -8.03 3.42
N VAL A 204 -18.68 -7.54 4.51
CA VAL A 204 -17.31 -7.04 4.60
C VAL A 204 -16.50 -7.91 5.55
N TYR A 205 -15.41 -8.48 5.03
CA TYR A 205 -14.45 -9.29 5.77
C TYR A 205 -13.17 -8.47 5.95
N LEU A 206 -12.63 -8.48 7.17
CA LEU A 206 -11.39 -7.79 7.54
C LEU A 206 -10.38 -8.79 8.10
N TRP A 207 -9.13 -8.62 7.69
CA TRP A 207 -7.93 -9.22 8.27
C TRP A 207 -6.92 -8.13 8.58
#